data_AF-A0A7S0QY68-F1
#
_entry.id   AF-A0A7S0QY68-F1
#
_cell.length_a   1.000
_cell.length_b   1.000
_cell.length_c   1.000
_cell.angle_alpha   90.00
_cell.angle_beta   90.00
_cell.angle_gamma   90.00
#
_symmetry.space_group_name_H-M   'P 1'
#
loop_
_entity.id
_entity.type
_entity.pdbx_description
1 polymer ?
#
loop_
_entity_poly.entity_id
_entity_poly.type
_entity_poly.pdbx_seq_one_letter_code
_entity_poly.pdbx_strand_id
1 'polypeptide(L)'
;SDDVVPFPRTRHLLNLGAATADDVVEGACPRGRDPVAAWAEQAFRTGAEIVLEEKVDGANMGLRLLSDGRIAVQNRSHFVNAKTHEQFKRLDWWVEQREAGLRRGPRAPRRVF
;
A
#
# COMPACT_ATOMS: atom_id res chain seq x y z
N SER A 1 -16.54 -12.52 -0.94
CA SER A 1 -17.00 -11.47 -1.87
C SER A 1 -15.90 -11.27 -2.90
N ASP A 2 -16.30 -11.31 -4.18
CA ASP A 2 -15.41 -11.14 -5.33
C ASP A 2 -15.37 -9.68 -5.79
N ASP A 3 -15.58 -8.76 -4.83
CA ASP A 3 -15.59 -7.34 -5.10
C ASP A 3 -14.19 -6.74 -5.02
N VAL A 4 -13.99 -5.72 -5.85
CA VAL A 4 -12.82 -4.85 -5.87
C VAL A 4 -12.75 -4.10 -4.53
N VAL A 5 -11.67 -4.28 -3.78
CA VAL A 5 -11.45 -3.54 -2.54
C VAL A 5 -10.51 -2.36 -2.80
N PRO A 6 -10.89 -1.11 -2.45
CA PRO A 6 -10.04 0.05 -2.68
C PRO A 6 -8.79 -0.01 -1.78
N PHE A 7 -7.65 0.44 -2.32
CA PHE A 7 -6.41 0.56 -1.55
C PHE A 7 -6.50 1.73 -0.56
N PRO A 8 -5.89 1.61 0.63
CA PRO A 8 -5.76 2.74 1.53
C PRO A 8 -4.99 3.87 0.84
N ARG A 9 -5.38 5.12 1.11
CA ARG A 9 -4.65 6.30 0.64
C ARG A 9 -3.65 6.74 1.70
N THR A 10 -2.41 6.97 1.27
CA THR A 10 -1.38 7.55 2.12
C THR A 10 -1.73 9.00 2.41
N ARG A 11 -1.74 9.36 3.70
CA ARG A 11 -1.90 10.75 4.10
C ARG A 11 -0.54 11.43 4.20
N HIS A 12 -0.40 12.59 3.58
CA HIS A 12 0.83 13.37 3.59
C HIS A 12 0.83 14.31 4.79
N LEU A 13 1.93 14.33 5.54
CA LEU A 13 2.10 15.28 6.65
C LEU A 13 2.34 16.71 6.13
N LEU A 14 2.95 16.83 4.96
CA LEU A 14 3.31 18.10 4.34
C LEU A 14 3.22 17.98 2.81
N ASN A 15 2.79 19.04 2.14
CA ASN A 15 2.93 19.16 0.69
C ASN A 15 4.25 19.84 0.35
N LEU A 16 5.19 19.09 -0.22
CA LEU A 16 6.50 19.59 -0.67
C LEU A 16 6.47 20.18 -2.10
N GLY A 17 5.29 20.40 -2.68
CA GLY A 17 5.09 20.94 -4.02
C GLY A 17 4.73 19.89 -5.08
N ALA A 18 4.62 18.62 -4.70
CA ALA A 18 4.27 17.51 -5.60
C ALA A 18 2.90 16.88 -5.30
N ALA A 19 2.19 17.31 -4.24
CA ALA A 19 0.87 16.76 -3.95
C ALA A 19 -0.16 17.24 -4.98
N THR A 20 -0.95 16.30 -5.45
CA THR A 20 -2.05 16.47 -6.41
C THR A 20 -3.39 16.59 -5.70
N ALA A 21 -4.47 16.84 -6.44
CA ALA A 21 -5.82 16.89 -5.87
C ALA A 21 -6.28 15.54 -5.24
N ASP A 22 -5.65 14.43 -5.64
CA ASP A 22 -5.97 13.10 -5.11
C ASP A 22 -5.28 12.81 -3.76
N ASP A 23 -4.30 13.63 -3.38
CA ASP A 23 -3.49 13.47 -2.19
C ASP A 23 -4.19 14.06 -0.95
N VAL A 24 -4.31 13.23 0.08
CA VAL A 24 -4.85 13.68 1.36
C VAL A 24 -3.71 14.27 2.17
N VAL A 25 -3.64 15.60 2.26
CA VAL A 25 -2.69 16.27 3.16
C VAL A 25 -3.38 16.44 4.51
N GLU A 26 -2.73 15.96 5.58
CA GLU A 26 -3.17 16.26 6.95
C GLU A 26 -3.17 17.78 7.11
N GLY A 27 -4.35 18.33 7.34
CA GLY A 27 -4.59 19.77 7.31
C GLY A 27 -3.63 20.53 8.22
N ALA A 28 -3.28 21.75 7.79
CA ALA A 28 -2.42 22.67 8.53
C ALA A 28 -2.72 22.64 10.03
N CYS A 29 -1.69 22.44 10.84
CA CYS A 29 -1.82 22.33 12.29
C CYS A 29 -2.65 23.51 12.81
N PRO A 30 -3.74 23.28 13.57
CA PRO A 30 -4.49 24.36 14.17
C PRO A 30 -3.50 25.14 15.04
N ARG A 31 -3.40 26.46 14.82
CA ARG A 31 -2.47 27.42 15.46
C ARG A 31 -1.14 27.71 14.74
N GLY A 32 -0.99 27.38 13.46
CA GLY A 32 0.18 27.82 12.66
C GLY A 32 1.49 27.14 13.05
N ARG A 33 1.41 25.97 13.70
CA ARG A 33 2.56 25.14 14.04
C ARG A 33 2.97 24.28 12.83
N ASP A 34 4.23 23.88 12.75
CA ASP A 34 4.69 22.92 11.73
C ASP A 34 3.93 21.58 11.88
N PRO A 35 3.18 21.12 10.86
CA PRO A 35 2.46 19.85 10.89
C PRO A 35 3.33 18.64 11.18
N VAL A 36 4.58 18.64 10.71
CA VAL A 36 5.53 17.54 10.92
C VAL A 36 5.93 17.48 12.39
N ALA A 37 6.24 18.63 12.99
CA ALA A 37 6.59 18.72 14.40
C ALA A 37 5.42 18.27 15.30
N ALA A 38 4.20 18.71 14.98
CA ALA A 38 3.00 18.32 15.73
C ALA A 38 2.73 16.80 15.66
N TRP A 39 2.90 16.20 14.48
CA TRP A 39 2.78 14.75 14.30
C TRP A 39 3.87 13.99 15.08
N ALA A 40 5.12 14.46 15.03
CA ALA A 40 6.23 13.84 15.76
C ALA A 40 6.05 13.93 17.28
N GLU A 41 5.62 15.08 17.80
CA GLU A 41 5.26 15.25 19.22
C GLU A 41 4.15 14.29 19.66
N GLN A 42 3.14 14.08 18.80
CA GLN A 42 2.08 13.12 19.08
C GLN A 42 2.62 11.69 19.08
N ALA A 43 3.38 11.29 18.06
CA ALA A 43 3.97 9.96 17.96
C ALA A 43 4.85 9.64 19.18
N PHE A 44 5.68 10.59 19.62
CA PHE A 44 6.50 10.46 20.82
C PHE A 44 5.64 10.30 22.08
N ARG A 45 4.63 11.15 22.28
CA ARG A 45 3.74 11.09 23.46
C ARG A 45 2.98 9.78 23.56
N THR A 46 2.57 9.19 22.43
CA THR A 46 1.87 7.91 22.40
C THR A 46 2.81 6.70 22.45
N GLY A 47 4.12 6.91 22.39
CA GLY A 47 5.09 5.81 22.23
C GLY A 47 4.87 5.02 20.94
N ALA A 48 4.39 5.69 19.87
CA ALA A 48 4.12 5.03 18.61
C ALA A 48 5.42 4.56 17.96
N GLU A 49 5.43 3.32 17.48
CA GLU A 49 6.51 2.82 16.65
C GLU A 49 6.47 3.51 15.27
N ILE A 50 7.61 4.08 14.86
CA ILE A 50 7.77 4.72 13.57
C ILE A 50 8.57 3.78 12.67
N VAL A 51 7.97 3.40 11.54
CA VAL A 51 8.61 2.61 10.49
C VAL A 51 8.78 3.51 9.27
N LEU A 52 10.02 3.60 8.77
CA LEU A 52 10.33 4.28 7.52
C LEU A 52 10.43 3.25 6.40
N GLU A 53 9.57 3.37 5.40
CA GLU A 53 9.58 2.51 4.22
C GLU A 53 9.78 3.35 2.96
N GLU A 54 10.44 2.77 1.97
CA GLU A 54 10.56 3.38 0.65
C GLU A 54 9.20 3.45 -0.03
N LYS A 55 8.87 4.61 -0.59
CA LYS A 55 7.73 4.73 -1.51
C LYS A 55 8.13 4.19 -2.88
N VAL A 56 7.74 2.95 -3.17
CA VAL A 56 7.94 2.35 -4.49
C VAL A 56 7.00 3.00 -5.51
N ASP A 57 7.57 3.63 -6.55
CA ASP A 57 6.81 4.18 -7.67
C ASP A 57 6.43 3.07 -8.66
N GLY A 58 5.21 2.57 -8.51
CA GLY A 58 4.66 1.52 -9.36
C GLY A 58 3.13 1.56 -9.42
N ALA A 59 2.53 0.45 -9.84
CA ALA A 59 1.08 0.29 -9.83
C ALA A 59 0.62 -0.39 -8.53
N ASN A 60 -0.48 0.08 -7.93
CA ASN A 60 -1.11 -0.60 -6.81
C ASN A 60 -1.47 -2.04 -7.22
N MET A 61 -1.04 -3.03 -6.44
CA MET A 61 -1.31 -4.44 -6.69
C MET A 61 -1.63 -5.15 -5.37
N GLY A 62 -2.72 -5.91 -5.37
CA GLY A 62 -3.18 -6.70 -4.23
C GLY A 62 -3.34 -8.16 -4.64
N LEU A 63 -2.99 -9.07 -3.73
CA LEU A 63 -3.11 -10.52 -3.90
C LEU A 63 -4.10 -11.06 -2.86
N ARG A 64 -5.06 -11.88 -3.30
CA ARG A 64 -6.04 -12.51 -2.42
C ARG A 64 -6.14 -14.01 -2.72
N LEU A 65 -6.17 -14.83 -1.67
CA LEU A 65 -6.60 -16.23 -1.78
C LEU A 65 -8.13 -16.27 -1.67
N LEU A 66 -8.80 -16.70 -2.74
CA LEU A 66 -10.24 -16.86 -2.78
C LEU A 66 -10.67 -18.15 -2.07
N SER A 67 -11.96 -18.26 -1.74
CA SER A 67 -12.52 -19.43 -1.03
C SER A 67 -12.42 -20.73 -1.83
N ASP A 68 -12.36 -20.64 -3.16
CA ASP A 68 -12.15 -21.78 -4.07
C ASP A 68 -10.67 -22.14 -4.24
N GLY A 69 -9.78 -21.47 -3.51
CA GLY A 69 -8.34 -21.72 -3.54
C GLY A 69 -7.61 -21.06 -4.71
N ARG A 70 -8.27 -20.26 -5.56
CA ARG A 70 -7.59 -19.47 -6.59
C ARG A 70 -6.93 -18.23 -6.00
N ILE A 71 -5.81 -17.81 -6.59
CA ILE A 71 -5.17 -16.53 -6.27
C ILE A 71 -5.70 -15.48 -7.24
N ALA A 72 -6.36 -14.45 -6.71
CA ALA A 72 -6.80 -13.30 -7.47
C ALA A 72 -5.81 -12.15 -7.31
N VAL A 73 -5.46 -11.51 -8.42
CA VAL A 73 -4.64 -10.29 -8.44
C VAL A 73 -5.51 -9.12 -8.82
N GLN A 74 -5.40 -8.01 -8.09
CA GLN A 74 -6.21 -6.82 -8.27
C GLN A 74 -5.30 -5.58 -8.39
N ASN A 75 -5.63 -4.67 -9.31
CA ASN A 75 -5.09 -3.31 -9.33
C ASN A 75 -6.05 -2.31 -8.63
N ARG A 76 -5.79 -1.00 -8.69
CA ARG A 76 -6.64 0.01 -8.02
C ARG A 76 -8.14 -0.08 -8.36
N SER A 77 -8.51 -0.59 -9.53
CA SER A 77 -9.88 -0.51 -10.05
C SER A 77 -10.54 -1.86 -10.39
N HIS A 78 -9.78 -2.92 -10.66
CA HIS A 78 -10.31 -4.23 -11.08
C HIS A 78 -9.29 -5.37 -10.94
N PHE A 79 -9.76 -6.61 -11.12
CA PHE A 79 -8.91 -7.79 -11.19
C PHE A 79 -8.11 -7.85 -12.49
N VAL A 80 -6.84 -8.21 -12.40
CA VAL A 80 -5.89 -8.22 -13.51
C VAL A 80 -5.22 -9.58 -13.66
N ASN A 81 -4.83 -9.91 -14.88
CA ASN A 81 -4.03 -11.09 -15.24
C ASN A 81 -3.09 -10.74 -16.40
N ALA A 82 -2.33 -11.72 -16.90
CA ALA A 82 -1.38 -11.51 -17.99
C ALA A 82 -2.00 -11.02 -19.30
N LYS A 83 -3.31 -11.18 -19.49
CA LYS A 83 -4.05 -10.73 -20.69
C LYS A 83 -4.66 -9.34 -20.53
N THR A 84 -4.67 -8.75 -19.33
CA THR A 84 -5.37 -7.48 -19.07
C THR A 84 -4.64 -6.28 -19.68
N HIS A 85 -3.31 -6.23 -19.58
CA HIS A 85 -2.49 -5.13 -20.11
C HIS A 85 -1.03 -5.60 -20.27
N GLU A 86 -0.26 -5.03 -21.21
CA GLU A 86 1.13 -5.43 -21.48
C GLU A 86 2.01 -5.34 -20.22
N GLN A 87 1.76 -4.36 -19.35
CA GLN A 87 2.47 -4.22 -18.06
C GLN A 87 2.30 -5.44 -17.12
N PHE A 88 1.26 -6.26 -17.31
CA PHE A 88 0.96 -7.43 -16.49
C PHE A 88 1.33 -8.76 -17.17
N LYS A 89 1.95 -8.74 -18.36
CA LYS A 89 2.19 -9.94 -19.17
C LYS A 89 2.97 -11.07 -18.49
N ARG A 90 3.78 -10.76 -17.47
CA ARG A 90 4.54 -11.73 -16.66
C ARG A 90 3.83 -12.14 -15.36
N LEU A 91 2.64 -11.61 -15.09
CA LEU A 91 1.96 -11.76 -13.82
C LEU A 91 1.57 -13.20 -13.53
N ASP A 92 0.92 -13.88 -14.48
CA ASP A 92 0.44 -15.25 -14.29
C ASP A 92 1.63 -16.19 -14.01
N TRP A 93 2.71 -16.08 -14.79
CA TRP A 93 3.96 -16.80 -14.55
C TRP A 93 4.54 -16.49 -13.15
N TRP A 94 4.59 -15.22 -12.74
CA TRP A 94 5.11 -14.84 -11.42
C TRP A 94 4.27 -15.44 -10.27
N VAL A 95 2.95 -15.47 -10.42
CA VAL A 95 2.03 -16.06 -9.45
C VAL A 95 2.23 -17.56 -9.37
N GLU A 96 2.31 -18.25 -10.51
CA GLU A 96 2.58 -19.70 -10.57
C GLU A 96 3.89 -20.06 -9.85
N GLN A 97 4.97 -19.32 -10.12
CA GLN A 97 6.27 -19.54 -9.47
C GLN A 97 6.26 -19.30 -7.94
N ARG A 98 5.23 -18.64 -7.41
CA ARG A 98 5.13 -18.24 -5.99
C ARG A 98 3.93 -18.82 -5.27
N GLU A 99 3.15 -19.64 -5.96
CA GLU A 99 1.85 -20.12 -5.50
C GLU A 99 1.95 -20.77 -4.10
N ALA A 100 2.90 -21.68 -3.91
CA ALA A 100 3.10 -22.35 -2.63
C ALA A 100 3.44 -21.37 -1.48
N GLY A 101 4.15 -20.28 -1.78
CA GLY A 101 4.44 -19.23 -0.81
C GLY A 101 3.22 -18.38 -0.48
N LEU A 102 2.48 -17.96 -1.50
CA LEU A 102 1.27 -17.15 -1.37
C LEU A 102 0.17 -17.90 -0.61
N ARG A 103 0.03 -19.21 -0.82
CA ARG A 103 -0.90 -20.07 -0.08
C ARG A 103 -0.58 -20.19 1.41
N ARG A 104 0.70 -20.10 1.79
CA ARG A 104 1.11 -20.11 3.20
C ARG A 104 0.87 -18.79 3.92
N GLY A 105 0.60 -17.72 3.18
CA GLY A 105 0.41 -16.38 3.71
C GLY A 105 1.72 -15.64 4.01
N PRO A 106 1.62 -14.35 4.36
CA PRO A 106 2.78 -13.51 4.63
C PRO A 106 3.54 -14.02 5.86
N ARG A 107 4.88 -13.98 5.78
CA ARG A 107 5.75 -14.18 6.95
C ARG A 107 5.80 -12.87 7.74
N ALA A 108 5.97 -12.97 9.05
CA ALA A 108 6.17 -11.79 9.89
C ALA A 108 7.34 -10.95 9.33
N PRO A 109 7.20 -9.61 9.27
CA PRO A 109 8.27 -8.73 8.80
C PRO A 109 9.51 -8.93 9.68
N ARG A 110 10.68 -9.03 9.03
CA ARG A 110 11.95 -9.02 9.74
C ARG A 110 12.24 -7.59 10.17
N ARG A 111 12.21 -7.34 11.49
CA ARG A 111 12.72 -6.08 12.05
C ARG A 111 14.23 -6.03 11.83
N VAL A 112 14.68 -5.05 11.07
CA VAL A 112 16.08 -4.67 11.00
C VAL A 112 16.21 -3.44 11.88
N PHE A 113 17.03 -3.53 12.92
CA PHE A 113 17.34 -2.40 13.82
C PHE A 113 18.51 -1.62 13.26
#